data_AF-A0A4V2Z8D1-F1
#
_entry.id   AF-A0A4V2Z8D1-F1
#
_cell.length_a   1.000
_cell.length_b   1.000
_cell.length_c   1.000
_cell.angle_alpha   90.00
_cell.angle_beta   90.00
_cell.angle_gamma   90.00
#
_symmetry.space_group_name_H-M   'P 1'
#
loop_
_entity.id
_entity.type
_entity.pdbx_description
1 polymer ?
#
loop_
_entity_poly.entity_id
_entity_poly.type
_entity_poly.pdbx_seq_one_letter_code
_entity_poly.pdbx_strand_id
1 'polypeptide(L)'
;MTERGLPPARRLWERVERERNARGWTTLELEKRSGVDRSTVSRWRTARRAPRPETVNAIADAFGLPRHELLGDAGLLSSPMKRGLHDAITAPMPAVDHAVTGEDDTDDLLAKLPPARRALLEQVRAAERERLERIAVAAVREAEEANRKFAALVRDAVRGEDDDTQD
;
A
#
# COMPACT_ATOMS: atom_id res chain seq x y z
N MET A 1 4.60 -16.75 36.27
CA MET A 1 6.07 -16.65 36.03
C MET A 1 6.34 -16.54 34.54
N THR A 2 6.53 -15.29 34.07
CA THR A 2 6.88 -14.78 32.72
C THR A 2 6.17 -15.34 31.49
N GLU A 3 5.14 -14.60 31.04
CA GLU A 3 4.84 -14.36 29.61
C GLU A 3 6.08 -13.75 28.92
N ARG A 4 7.12 -14.57 28.72
CA ARG A 4 8.31 -14.12 28.01
C ARG A 4 7.98 -14.18 26.52
N GLY A 5 7.50 -13.07 25.98
CA GLY A 5 7.20 -12.89 24.56
C GLY A 5 8.29 -13.53 23.70
N LEU A 6 7.87 -14.30 22.68
CA LEU A 6 8.79 -14.96 21.77
C LEU A 6 9.81 -13.95 21.22
N PRO A 7 11.07 -14.36 20.99
CA PRO A 7 12.06 -13.48 20.39
C PRO A 7 11.52 -12.91 19.06
N PRO A 8 11.69 -11.61 18.78
CA PRO A 8 11.07 -10.96 17.62
C PRO A 8 11.48 -11.60 16.29
N ALA A 9 12.69 -12.16 16.23
CA ALA A 9 13.25 -12.79 15.05
C ALA A 9 12.92 -14.30 14.90
N ARG A 10 12.16 -14.88 15.83
CA ARG A 10 11.90 -16.32 15.82
C ARG A 10 11.02 -16.74 14.64
N ARG A 11 10.02 -15.92 14.31
CA ARG A 11 9.13 -16.17 13.16
C ARG A 11 9.91 -16.15 11.85
N LEU A 12 10.84 -15.20 11.69
CA LEU A 12 11.78 -15.19 10.58
C LEU A 12 12.59 -16.49 10.51
N TRP A 13 13.18 -16.95 11.63
CA TRP A 13 13.93 -18.21 11.64
C TRP A 13 13.07 -19.41 11.21
N GLU A 14 11.86 -19.53 11.74
CA GLU A 14 10.91 -20.60 11.36
C GLU A 14 10.56 -20.54 9.86
N ARG A 15 10.35 -19.34 9.31
CA ARG A 15 10.10 -19.14 7.87
C ARG A 15 11.28 -19.59 7.02
N VAL A 16 12.50 -19.21 7.41
CA VAL A 16 13.74 -19.54 6.71
C VAL A 16 14.00 -21.04 6.70
N GLU A 17 13.82 -21.72 7.85
CA GLU A 17 13.98 -23.18 7.93
C GLU A 17 12.96 -23.92 7.06
N ARG A 18 11.70 -23.45 7.06
CA ARG A 18 10.65 -24.03 6.21
C ARG A 18 10.99 -23.91 4.73
N GLU A 19 11.40 -22.73 4.28
CA GLU A 19 11.74 -22.48 2.87
C GLU A 19 12.99 -23.28 2.45
N ARG A 20 14.01 -23.31 3.32
CA ARG A 20 15.23 -24.09 3.12
C ARG A 20 14.90 -25.59 2.94
N ASN A 21 14.07 -26.14 3.83
CA ASN A 21 13.68 -27.55 3.77
C ASN A 21 12.81 -27.86 2.53
N ALA A 22 11.87 -26.99 2.18
CA ALA A 22 11.03 -27.15 0.99
C ALA A 22 11.84 -27.22 -0.30
N ARG A 23 12.98 -26.52 -0.36
CA ARG A 23 13.90 -26.51 -1.51
C ARG A 23 15.05 -27.52 -1.40
N GLY A 24 15.11 -28.30 -0.32
CA GLY A 24 16.21 -29.25 -0.07
C GLY A 24 17.57 -28.59 0.15
N TRP A 25 17.61 -27.30 0.54
CA TRP A 25 18.87 -26.58 0.73
C TRP A 25 19.50 -26.95 2.07
N THR A 26 20.84 -27.01 2.12
CA THR A 26 21.56 -27.05 3.40
C THR A 26 21.72 -25.63 3.95
N THR A 27 22.06 -25.50 5.23
CA THR A 27 22.41 -24.19 5.81
C THR A 27 23.63 -23.56 5.13
N LEU A 28 24.58 -24.37 4.67
CA LEU A 28 25.72 -23.91 3.88
C LEU A 28 25.29 -23.36 2.51
N GLU A 29 24.31 -24.01 1.88
CA GLU A 29 23.78 -23.56 0.59
C GLU A 29 23.02 -22.23 0.72
N LEU A 30 22.25 -22.07 1.80
CA LEU A 30 21.61 -20.80 2.12
C LEU A 30 22.65 -19.69 2.33
N GLU A 31 23.72 -19.97 3.06
CA GLU A 31 24.81 -19.02 3.30
C GLU A 31 25.48 -18.59 1.99
N LYS A 32 25.79 -19.54 1.08
CA LYS A 32 26.37 -19.24 -0.23
C LYS A 32 25.47 -18.36 -1.10
N ARG A 33 24.15 -18.57 -1.04
CA ARG A 33 23.17 -17.84 -1.86
C ARG A 33 22.81 -16.47 -1.30
N SER A 34 22.68 -16.37 0.02
CA SER A 34 22.28 -15.13 0.69
C SER A 34 23.45 -14.27 1.15
N GLY A 35 24.67 -14.82 1.22
CA GLY A 35 25.81 -14.17 1.86
C GLY A 35 25.65 -14.00 3.38
N VAL A 36 24.60 -14.57 3.98
CA VAL A 36 24.34 -14.47 5.42
C VAL A 36 24.85 -15.72 6.12
N ASP A 37 25.81 -15.52 7.02
CA ASP A 37 26.44 -16.59 7.79
C ASP A 37 25.43 -17.42 8.59
N ARG A 38 25.59 -18.76 8.56
CA ARG A 38 24.72 -19.72 9.27
C ARG A 38 24.57 -19.45 10.78
N SER A 39 25.59 -18.89 11.44
CA SER A 39 25.53 -18.53 12.86
C SER A 39 24.62 -17.33 13.08
N THR A 40 24.54 -16.41 12.11
CA THR A 40 23.62 -15.27 12.14
C THR A 40 22.18 -15.74 12.03
N VAL A 41 21.88 -16.63 11.08
CA VAL A 41 20.54 -17.23 10.94
C VAL A 41 20.15 -18.01 12.20
N SER A 42 21.08 -18.81 12.74
CA SER A 42 20.85 -19.61 13.95
C SER A 42 20.57 -18.75 15.19
N ARG A 43 21.20 -17.56 15.31
CA ARG A 43 20.97 -16.64 16.42
C ARG A 43 19.54 -16.10 16.46
N TRP A 44 18.85 -15.97 15.32
CA TRP A 44 17.48 -15.43 15.30
C TRP A 44 16.47 -16.26 16.09
N ARG A 45 16.76 -17.55 16.28
CA ARG A 45 15.94 -18.45 17.10
C ARG A 45 15.86 -18.01 18.58
N THR A 46 16.91 -17.39 19.11
CA THR A 46 17.03 -17.06 20.55
C THR A 46 17.35 -15.59 20.81
N ALA A 47 17.73 -14.82 19.79
CA ALA A 47 18.12 -13.42 19.92
C ALA A 47 16.94 -12.53 20.29
N ARG A 48 17.09 -11.77 21.37
CA ARG A 48 16.12 -10.76 21.81
C ARG A 48 16.09 -9.50 20.94
N ARG A 49 17.11 -9.32 20.09
CA ARG A 49 17.23 -8.17 19.18
C ARG A 49 16.78 -8.56 17.79
N ALA A 50 16.02 -7.68 17.14
CA ALA A 50 15.63 -7.83 15.74
C ALA A 50 16.88 -7.85 14.82
N PRO A 51 16.85 -8.63 13.72
CA PRO A 51 17.91 -8.62 12.73
C PRO A 51 17.99 -7.27 12.00
N ARG A 52 19.09 -7.04 11.30
CA ARG A 52 19.22 -5.86 10.44
C ARG A 52 18.36 -6.04 9.17
N PRO A 53 17.65 -5.00 8.69
CA PRO A 53 16.84 -5.08 7.48
C PRO A 53 17.62 -5.59 6.26
N GLU A 54 18.89 -5.19 6.11
CA GLU A 54 19.73 -5.59 4.98
C GLU A 54 19.96 -7.11 4.97
N THR A 55 20.17 -7.71 6.14
CA THR A 55 20.35 -9.16 6.28
C THR A 55 19.07 -9.92 5.98
N VAL A 56 17.91 -9.37 6.34
CA VAL A 56 16.61 -9.96 6.04
C VAL A 56 16.32 -9.89 4.53
N ASN A 57 16.64 -8.76 3.90
CA ASN A 57 16.49 -8.58 2.45
C ASN A 57 17.37 -9.54 1.66
N ALA A 58 18.63 -9.74 2.06
CA ALA A 58 19.55 -10.67 1.40
C ALA A 58 19.02 -12.12 1.40
N ILE A 59 18.37 -12.54 2.50
CA ILE A 59 17.72 -13.85 2.57
C ILE A 59 16.45 -13.90 1.71
N ALA A 60 15.65 -12.84 1.71
CA ALA A 60 14.47 -12.75 0.86
C ALA A 60 14.85 -12.89 -0.62
N ASP A 61 15.88 -12.16 -1.05
CA ASP A 61 16.41 -12.21 -2.41
C ASP A 61 16.95 -13.60 -2.76
N ALA A 62 17.67 -14.26 -1.84
CA ALA A 62 18.17 -15.62 -2.04
C ALA A 62 17.04 -16.63 -2.25
N PHE A 63 15.91 -16.47 -1.57
CA PHE A 63 14.73 -17.30 -1.78
C PHE A 63 13.85 -16.80 -2.94
N GLY A 64 14.06 -15.60 -3.49
CA GLY A 64 13.12 -14.98 -4.42
C GLY A 64 11.77 -14.70 -3.78
N LEU A 65 11.74 -14.50 -2.46
CA LEU A 65 10.54 -14.12 -1.71
C LEU A 65 10.45 -12.60 -1.61
N PRO A 66 9.24 -12.04 -1.49
CA PRO A 66 9.08 -10.61 -1.31
C PRO A 66 9.71 -10.13 0.01
N ARG A 67 10.60 -9.13 -0.07
CA ARG A 67 11.35 -8.58 1.08
C ARG A 67 10.45 -8.17 2.23
N HIS A 68 9.32 -7.53 1.93
CA HIS A 68 8.36 -7.04 2.93
C HIS A 68 7.76 -8.18 3.79
N GLU A 69 7.56 -9.38 3.25
CA GLU A 69 7.05 -10.52 4.01
C GLU A 69 8.05 -10.92 5.09
N LEU A 70 9.31 -11.09 4.71
CA LEU A 70 10.37 -11.50 5.64
C LEU A 70 10.69 -10.38 6.65
N LEU A 71 10.59 -9.11 6.25
CA LEU A 71 10.70 -7.97 7.18
C LEU A 71 9.56 -7.95 8.20
N GLY A 72 8.34 -8.34 7.80
CA GLY A 72 7.22 -8.56 8.70
C GLY A 72 7.48 -9.69 9.69
N ASP A 73 7.96 -10.83 9.20
CA ASP A 73 8.33 -12.00 10.03
C ASP A 73 9.51 -11.71 10.98
N ALA A 74 10.35 -10.72 10.65
CA ALA A 74 11.43 -10.22 11.48
C ALA A 74 10.98 -9.24 12.58
N GLY A 75 9.70 -8.83 12.57
CA GLY A 75 9.18 -7.79 13.47
C GLY A 75 9.69 -6.38 13.16
N LEU A 76 10.17 -6.15 11.93
CA LEU A 76 10.71 -4.85 11.48
C LEU A 76 9.64 -3.95 10.84
N LEU A 77 8.45 -4.48 10.55
CA LEU A 77 7.31 -3.73 10.04
C LEU A 77 6.20 -3.69 11.10
N SER A 78 6.03 -2.55 11.75
CA SER A 78 4.96 -2.28 12.71
C SER A 78 3.75 -1.67 12.02
N SER A 79 3.03 -2.45 11.20
CA SER A 79 1.61 -2.18 10.96
C SER A 79 0.89 -3.45 10.46
N PRO A 80 -0.25 -3.83 11.07
CA PRO A 80 -1.12 -4.86 10.54
C PRO A 80 -1.87 -4.42 9.28
N MET A 81 -1.64 -3.21 8.74
CA MET A 81 -2.17 -2.83 7.44
C MET A 81 -1.55 -3.69 6.35
N LYS A 82 -2.38 -4.64 5.89
CA LYS A 82 -2.42 -5.21 4.54
C LYS A 82 -1.56 -6.46 4.31
N ARG A 83 -1.89 -7.58 4.96
CA ARG A 83 -1.70 -8.88 4.26
C ARG A 83 -2.60 -8.95 3.03
N GLY A 84 -3.88 -8.56 3.16
CA GLY A 84 -4.83 -8.59 2.03
C GLY A 84 -4.59 -7.60 0.89
N LEU A 85 -4.09 -6.38 1.15
CA LEU A 85 -3.79 -5.43 0.05
C LEU A 85 -2.37 -5.58 -0.49
N HIS A 86 -1.41 -6.02 0.31
CA HIS A 86 -0.05 -6.22 -0.18
C HIS A 86 0.02 -7.46 -1.08
N ASP A 87 -0.68 -8.54 -0.75
CA ASP A 87 -0.84 -9.70 -1.64
C ASP A 87 -1.49 -9.29 -2.96
N ALA A 88 -2.49 -8.41 -2.92
CA ALA A 88 -3.15 -7.88 -4.13
C ALA A 88 -2.25 -6.96 -4.99
N ILE A 89 -1.25 -6.30 -4.40
CA ILE A 89 -0.32 -5.38 -5.10
C ILE A 89 0.97 -6.09 -5.54
N THR A 90 1.41 -7.13 -4.83
CA THR A 90 2.74 -7.77 -5.01
C THR A 90 2.69 -9.24 -5.42
N ALA A 91 1.51 -9.87 -5.45
CA ALA A 91 1.38 -11.06 -6.29
C ALA A 91 1.87 -10.68 -7.69
N PRO A 92 2.71 -11.51 -8.35
CA PRO A 92 2.84 -11.37 -9.79
C PRO A 92 1.42 -11.43 -10.30
N MET A 93 0.93 -10.35 -10.92
CA MET A 93 -0.34 -10.40 -11.60
C MET A 93 -0.28 -11.68 -12.45
N PRO A 94 -1.28 -12.60 -12.36
CA PRO A 94 -1.35 -13.66 -13.35
C PRO A 94 -1.20 -12.94 -14.68
N ALA A 95 -0.30 -13.41 -15.55
CA ALA A 95 -0.03 -12.77 -16.83
C ALA A 95 -1.38 -12.59 -17.53
N VAL A 96 -1.98 -11.42 -17.34
CA VAL A 96 -3.15 -10.97 -18.05
C VAL A 96 -2.52 -10.54 -19.34
N ASP A 97 -2.76 -11.27 -20.42
CA ASP A 97 -2.37 -10.83 -21.75
C ASP A 97 -2.78 -9.36 -21.86
N HIS A 98 -1.79 -8.46 -21.88
CA HIS A 98 -1.99 -7.02 -21.86
C HIS A 98 -2.44 -6.52 -23.24
N ALA A 99 -3.40 -7.21 -23.84
CA ALA A 99 -4.22 -6.72 -24.92
C ALA A 99 -5.48 -6.02 -24.36
N VAL A 100 -5.38 -5.36 -23.20
CA VAL A 100 -6.44 -4.47 -22.71
C VAL A 100 -6.11 -3.06 -23.17
N THR A 101 -6.23 -2.87 -24.47
CA THR A 101 -6.29 -1.55 -25.10
C THR A 101 -7.70 -1.39 -25.65
N GLY A 102 -8.62 -0.98 -24.78
CA GLY A 102 -9.99 -0.70 -25.19
C GLY A 102 -10.78 -0.13 -24.03
N GLU A 103 -11.11 1.16 -24.11
CA GLU A 103 -12.15 1.78 -23.26
C GLU A 103 -13.52 1.08 -23.44
N ASP A 104 -13.66 0.22 -24.46
CA ASP A 104 -14.87 -0.53 -24.84
C ASP A 104 -15.07 -1.89 -24.14
N ASP A 105 -14.07 -2.46 -23.44
CA ASP A 105 -14.18 -3.80 -22.83
C ASP A 105 -15.01 -3.83 -21.53
N THR A 106 -15.21 -2.67 -20.89
CA THR A 106 -15.97 -2.62 -19.63
C THR A 106 -17.45 -2.90 -19.84
N ASP A 107 -18.02 -2.50 -20.98
CA ASP A 107 -19.40 -2.80 -21.35
C ASP A 107 -19.58 -4.27 -21.73
N ASP A 108 -18.61 -4.90 -22.39
CA ASP A 108 -18.65 -6.33 -22.74
C ASP A 108 -18.53 -7.23 -21.50
N LEU A 109 -17.86 -6.77 -20.44
CA LEU A 109 -17.81 -7.45 -19.15
C LEU A 109 -19.10 -7.27 -18.35
N LEU A 110 -19.72 -6.08 -18.39
CA LEU A 110 -21.04 -5.87 -17.83
C LEU A 110 -22.08 -6.73 -18.56
N ALA A 111 -21.90 -6.92 -19.87
CA ALA A 111 -22.77 -7.72 -20.72
C ALA A 111 -22.86 -9.21 -20.31
N LYS A 112 -21.87 -9.71 -19.55
CA LYS A 112 -21.79 -11.10 -19.08
C LYS A 112 -22.36 -11.31 -17.68
N LEU A 113 -22.71 -10.24 -16.96
CA LEU A 113 -23.27 -10.34 -15.62
C LEU A 113 -24.76 -10.74 -15.66
N PRO A 114 -25.26 -11.45 -14.63
CA PRO A 114 -26.70 -11.64 -14.47
C PRO A 114 -27.43 -10.29 -14.40
N PRO A 115 -28.63 -10.15 -14.97
CA PRO A 115 -29.32 -8.85 -15.10
C PRO A 115 -29.55 -8.16 -13.76
N ALA A 116 -29.85 -8.90 -12.69
CA ALA A 116 -29.99 -8.36 -11.34
C ALA A 116 -28.69 -7.69 -10.83
N ARG A 117 -27.53 -8.24 -11.20
CA ARG A 117 -26.22 -7.69 -10.81
C ARG A 117 -25.84 -6.47 -11.65
N ARG A 118 -26.26 -6.42 -12.93
CA ARG A 118 -26.12 -5.21 -13.76
C ARG A 118 -26.95 -4.05 -13.22
N ALA A 119 -28.22 -4.31 -12.90
CA ALA A 119 -29.12 -3.30 -12.34
C ALA A 119 -28.59 -2.72 -11.01
N LEU A 120 -28.04 -3.56 -10.14
CA LEU A 120 -27.41 -3.09 -8.90
C LEU A 120 -26.18 -2.20 -9.16
N LEU A 121 -25.33 -2.56 -10.12
CA LEU A 121 -24.17 -1.76 -10.49
C LEU A 121 -24.59 -0.41 -11.11
N GLU A 122 -25.63 -0.39 -11.93
CA GLU A 122 -26.19 0.84 -12.49
C GLU A 122 -26.76 1.75 -11.40
N GLN A 123 -27.46 1.18 -10.42
CA GLN A 123 -27.96 1.92 -9.25
C GLN A 123 -26.82 2.55 -8.45
N VAL A 124 -25.75 1.78 -8.18
CA VAL A 124 -24.56 2.29 -7.48
C VAL A 124 -23.89 3.40 -8.29
N ARG A 125 -23.73 3.22 -9.60
CA ARG A 125 -23.16 4.23 -10.51
C ARG A 125 -24.02 5.50 -10.58
N ALA A 126 -25.33 5.37 -10.59
CA ALA A 126 -26.25 6.51 -10.57
C ALA A 126 -26.16 7.28 -9.25
N ALA A 127 -26.17 6.56 -8.12
CA ALA A 127 -26.05 7.16 -6.79
C ALA A 127 -24.71 7.88 -6.59
N GLU A 128 -23.60 7.29 -7.05
CA GLU A 128 -22.28 7.92 -6.98
C GLU A 128 -22.20 9.16 -7.88
N ARG A 129 -22.78 9.12 -9.09
CA ARG A 129 -22.85 10.32 -9.95
C ARG A 129 -23.60 11.46 -9.27
N GLU A 130 -24.76 11.18 -8.69
CA GLU A 130 -25.54 12.19 -7.97
C GLU A 130 -24.78 12.75 -6.76
N ARG A 131 -24.09 11.87 -6.01
CA ARG A 131 -23.25 12.28 -4.88
C ARG A 131 -22.11 13.21 -5.32
N LEU A 132 -21.40 12.84 -6.38
CA LEU A 132 -20.31 13.62 -6.92
C LEU A 132 -20.80 14.98 -7.45
N GLU A 133 -21.94 15.01 -8.13
CA GLU A 133 -22.56 16.24 -8.60
C GLU A 133 -22.90 17.18 -7.43
N ARG A 134 -23.48 16.66 -6.34
CA ARG A 134 -23.76 17.46 -5.14
C ARG A 134 -22.49 18.05 -4.52
N ILE A 135 -21.42 17.25 -4.44
CA ILE A 135 -20.11 17.72 -3.93
C ILE A 135 -19.54 18.80 -4.85
N ALA A 136 -19.59 18.59 -6.16
CA ALA A 136 -19.08 19.54 -7.15
C ALA A 136 -19.83 20.88 -7.08
N VAL A 137 -21.16 20.86 -7.03
CA VAL A 137 -21.99 22.07 -6.91
C VAL A 137 -21.68 22.82 -5.60
N ALA A 138 -21.52 22.12 -4.48
CA ALA A 138 -21.16 22.74 -3.21
C ALA A 138 -19.77 23.40 -3.28
N ALA A 139 -18.78 22.71 -3.85
CA ALA A 139 -17.42 23.22 -3.99
C ALA A 139 -17.36 24.46 -4.91
N VAL A 140 -18.11 24.47 -6.03
CA VAL A 140 -18.18 25.64 -6.92
C VAL A 140 -18.77 26.84 -6.19
N ARG A 141 -19.86 26.65 -5.45
CA ARG A 141 -20.49 27.73 -4.68
C ARG A 141 -19.55 28.30 -3.61
N GLU A 142 -18.85 27.43 -2.88
CA GLU A 142 -17.86 27.85 -1.88
C GLU A 142 -16.73 28.68 -2.52
N ALA A 143 -16.24 28.24 -3.69
CA ALA A 143 -15.21 28.97 -4.44
C ALA A 143 -15.70 30.35 -4.92
N GLU A 144 -16.95 30.45 -5.41
CA GLU A 144 -17.55 31.72 -5.82
C GLU A 144 -17.71 32.70 -4.65
N GLU A 145 -18.13 32.20 -3.48
CA GLU A 145 -18.25 33.01 -2.26
C GLU A 145 -16.88 33.51 -1.78
N ALA A 146 -15.85 32.66 -1.82
CA ALA A 146 -14.48 33.04 -1.50
C ALA A 146 -13.94 34.10 -2.48
N ASN A 147 -14.15 33.91 -3.78
CA ASN A 147 -13.71 34.86 -4.81
C ASN A 147 -14.41 36.23 -4.66
N ARG A 148 -15.69 36.24 -4.31
CA ARG A 148 -16.44 37.48 -4.03
C ARG A 148 -15.90 38.23 -2.82
N LYS A 149 -15.58 37.52 -1.73
CA LYS A 149 -14.96 38.10 -0.52
C LYS A 149 -13.59 38.68 -0.84
N PHE A 150 -12.78 37.94 -1.60
CA PHE A 150 -11.48 38.41 -2.05
C PHE A 150 -11.58 39.68 -2.89
N ALA A 151 -12.50 39.73 -3.86
CA ALA A 151 -12.74 40.91 -4.69
C ALA A 151 -13.23 42.13 -3.88
N ALA A 152 -13.97 41.93 -2.78
CA ALA A 152 -14.35 43.00 -1.88
C ALA A 152 -13.13 43.57 -1.12
N LEU A 153 -12.30 42.68 -0.55
CA LEU A 153 -11.07 43.09 0.16
C LEU A 153 -10.10 43.85 -0.75
N VAL A 154 -9.92 43.40 -2.00
CA VAL A 154 -9.08 44.11 -2.97
C VAL A 154 -9.61 45.51 -3.27
N ARG A 155 -10.93 45.69 -3.42
CA ARG A 155 -11.52 47.02 -3.63
C ARG A 155 -11.36 47.94 -2.43
N ASP A 156 -11.51 47.42 -1.21
CA ASP A 156 -11.34 48.20 0.01
C ASP A 156 -9.87 48.63 0.21
N ALA A 157 -8.92 47.76 -0.14
CA ALA A 157 -7.49 48.07 -0.09
C ALA A 157 -7.11 49.18 -1.08
N VAL A 158 -7.56 49.09 -2.33
CA VAL A 158 -7.29 50.11 -3.37
C VAL A 158 -7.91 51.46 -2.99
N ARG A 159 -9.08 51.47 -2.33
CA ARG A 159 -9.73 52.71 -1.89
C ARG A 159 -9.02 53.39 -0.72
N GLY A 160 -8.28 52.64 0.10
CA GLY A 160 -7.52 53.17 1.23
C GLY A 160 -6.23 53.88 0.82
N GLU A 161 -5.66 53.59 -0.35
CA GLU A 161 -4.43 54.23 -0.86
C GLU A 161 -4.69 55.61 -1.49
N ASP A 162 -5.90 55.89 -1.96
CA ASP A 162 -6.26 57.17 -2.58
C ASP A 162 -6.53 58.30 -1.55
N ASP A 163 -6.83 57.96 -0.29
CA ASP A 163 -7.19 58.93 0.76
C ASP A 163 -5.96 59.53 1.49
N ASP A 164 -4.78 58.89 1.40
CA ASP A 164 -3.53 59.32 2.06
C ASP A 164 -2.66 60.28 1.20
N THR A 165 -3.12 60.70 0.01
CA THR A 165 -2.36 61.61 -0.89
C THR A 165 -2.90 63.04 -0.94
N GLN A 166 -3.90 63.40 -0.12
CA GLN A 166 -4.38 64.78 0.02
C GLN A 166 -4.29 65.28 1.46
N ASP A 167 -3.09 65.62 1.92
CA ASP A 167 -2.86 66.67 2.94
C ASP A 167 -1.47 67.30 2.78
#